data_AF-A0A967TY22-F1
#
_entry.id   AF-A0A967TY22-F1
#
_cell.length_a   1.000
_cell.length_b   1.000
_cell.length_c   1.000
_cell.angle_alpha   90.00
_cell.angle_beta   90.00
_cell.angle_gamma   90.00
#
_symmetry.space_group_name_H-M   'P 1'
#
loop_
_entity.id
_entity.type
_entity.pdbx_description
1 polymer ?
#
loop_
_entity_poly.entity_id
_entity_poly.type
_entity_poly.pdbx_seq_one_letter_code
_entity_poly.pdbx_strand_id
1 'polypeptide(L)' 'MSEKDIAAVLQYRYGDGLVYLPKDRPRDVLKVASQLGFIDAEGYLTRKGRALLARYSYGY' A
#
# COMPACT_ATOMS: atom_id res chain seq x y z
N MET A 1 8.74 8.16 7.68
CA MET A 1 7.54 7.57 7.06
C MET A 1 7.04 6.48 7.99
N SER A 2 5.79 6.53 8.42
CA SER A 2 5.23 5.63 9.44
C SER A 2 4.46 4.47 8.80
N GLU A 3 4.28 3.35 9.52
CA GLU A 3 3.47 2.21 9.02
C GLU A 3 2.03 2.61 8.66
N LYS A 4 1.47 3.59 9.37
CA LYS A 4 0.14 4.16 9.07
C LYS A 4 0.09 4.83 7.69
N ASP A 5 1.16 5.51 7.27
CA ASP A 5 1.24 6.16 5.96
C ASP A 5 1.28 5.11 4.84
N ILE A 6 2.01 4.01 5.07
CA ILE A 6 2.07 2.89 4.14
C ILE A 6 0.69 2.24 4.06
N ALA A 7 0.05 1.94 5.19
CA ALA A 7 -1.28 1.35 5.22
C ALA A 7 -2.33 2.22 4.51
N ALA A 8 -2.25 3.55 4.66
CA ALA A 8 -3.10 4.48 3.93
C ALA A 8 -2.91 4.38 2.40
N VAL A 9 -1.69 4.11 1.93
CA VAL A 9 -1.44 3.88 0.50
C VAL A 9 -1.93 2.54 0.02
N LEU A 10 -1.83 1.48 0.83
CA LEU A 10 -2.36 0.15 0.49
C LEU A 10 -3.90 0.14 0.35
N GLN A 11 -4.60 1.13 0.90
CA GLN A 11 -6.04 1.31 0.72
C GLN A 11 -6.41 1.78 -0.70
N TYR A 12 -5.49 2.40 -1.45
CA TYR A 12 -5.70 2.76 -2.86
C TYR A 12 -5.50 1.54 -3.77
N ARG A 13 -6.17 0.44 -3.42
CA ARG A 13 -6.27 -0.77 -4.23
C ARG A 13 -7.58 -0.73 -5.00
N TYR A 14 -7.50 -0.81 -6.31
CA TYR A 14 -8.68 -0.75 -7.17
C TYR A 14 -9.15 -2.16 -7.57
N GLY A 15 -10.24 -2.25 -8.32
CA GLY A 15 -10.89 -3.51 -8.67
C GLY A 15 -10.02 -4.48 -9.51
N ASP A 16 -8.91 -3.99 -10.04
CA ASP A 16 -7.86 -4.75 -10.74
C ASP A 16 -6.83 -5.40 -9.78
N GLY A 17 -6.88 -5.08 -8.49
CA GLY A 17 -5.95 -5.57 -7.48
C GLY A 17 -4.64 -4.79 -7.37
N LEU A 18 -4.43 -3.77 -8.21
CA LEU A 18 -3.24 -2.94 -8.20
C LEU A 18 -3.37 -1.81 -7.18
N VAL A 19 -2.25 -1.49 -6.53
CA VAL A 19 -2.09 -0.36 -5.65
C VAL A 19 -1.40 0.76 -6.42
N TYR A 20 -2.11 1.86 -6.65
CA TYR A 20 -1.52 3.06 -7.25
C TYR A 20 -2.12 4.32 -6.66
N LEU A 21 -1.32 5.38 -6.61
CA LEU A 21 -1.74 6.66 -6.07
C LEU A 21 -2.23 7.58 -7.20
N PRO A 22 -3.20 8.47 -6.92
CA PRO A 22 -3.53 9.58 -7.79
C PRO A 22 -2.28 10.42 -8.11
N LYS A 23 -2.23 11.04 -9.29
CA LYS A 23 -1.05 11.79 -9.77
C LYS A 23 -0.58 12.90 -8.81
N ASP A 24 -1.48 13.40 -7.96
CA ASP A 24 -1.22 14.51 -7.03
C ASP A 24 -0.62 14.04 -5.69
N ARG A 25 -0.39 12.74 -5.52
CA ARG A 25 0.17 12.16 -4.29
C ARG A 25 1.64 11.77 -4.48
N PRO A 26 2.45 11.85 -3.40
CA PRO A 26 3.87 11.55 -3.48
C PRO A 26 4.11 10.08 -3.84
N ARG A 27 4.73 9.86 -5.01
CA ARG A 27 5.13 8.53 -5.52
C ARG A 27 6.15 7.82 -4.64
N ASP A 28 6.88 8.57 -3.82
CA ASP A 28 7.90 8.04 -2.92
C ASP A 28 7.31 7.02 -1.93
N VAL A 29 6.03 7.18 -1.55
CA VAL A 29 5.36 6.26 -0.63
C VAL A 29 5.14 4.88 -1.25
N LEU A 30 4.83 4.81 -2.55
CA LEU A 30 4.71 3.55 -3.30
C LEU A 30 6.07 2.84 -3.40
N LYS A 31 7.13 3.62 -3.67
CA LYS A 31 8.50 3.09 -3.75
C LYS A 31 8.94 2.50 -2.41
N VAL A 32 8.67 3.19 -1.31
CA VAL A 32 8.97 2.70 0.04
C VAL A 32 8.12 1.46 0.38
N ALA A 33 6.83 1.45 0.04
CA ALA A 33 5.97 0.28 0.25
C ALA A 33 6.45 -0.96 -0.53
N SER A 34 6.95 -0.77 -1.75
CA SER A 34 7.56 -1.83 -2.56
C SER A 34 8.90 -2.30 -1.96
N GLN A 35 9.79 -1.38 -1.59
CA GLN A 35 11.07 -1.71 -0.93
C GLN A 35 10.90 -2.46 0.39
N LEU A 36 9.85 -2.15 1.15
CA LEU A 36 9.53 -2.83 2.39
C LEU A 36 8.76 -4.16 2.18
N GLY A 37 8.48 -4.53 0.94
CA GLY A 37 7.85 -5.79 0.55
C GLY A 37 6.35 -5.86 0.84
N PHE A 38 5.66 -4.72 0.98
CA PHE A 38 4.20 -4.69 1.11
C PHE A 38 3.50 -4.77 -0.26
N ILE A 39 4.19 -4.31 -1.30
CA ILE A 39 3.77 -4.34 -2.70
C ILE A 39 4.88 -5.01 -3.51
N ASP A 40 4.53 -5.80 -4.52
CA ASP A 40 5.54 -6.33 -5.46
C ASP A 40 5.99 -5.28 -6.49
N ALA A 41 6.79 -5.71 -7.47
CA ALA A 41 7.31 -4.83 -8.52
C ALA A 41 6.23 -4.38 -9.52
N GLU A 42 5.12 -5.11 -9.61
CA GLU A 42 4.02 -4.83 -10.54
C GLU A 42 2.94 -3.94 -9.91
N GLY A 43 2.93 -3.83 -8.57
CA GLY A 43 1.99 -2.98 -7.85
C GLY A 43 0.94 -3.77 -7.05
N TYR A 44 1.05 -5.10 -6.95
CA TYR A 44 0.10 -5.91 -6.20
C TYR A 44 0.48 -6.06 -4.73
N LEU A 45 -0.52 -6.19 -3.86
CA LEU A 45 -0.30 -6.48 -2.46
C LEU A 45 0.35 -7.85 -2.26
N THR A 46 1.46 -7.87 -1.52
CA THR A 46 2.03 -9.12 -1.02
C THR A 46 1.21 -9.65 0.18
N ARG A 47 1.54 -10.85 0.67
CA ARG A 47 0.98 -11.37 1.93
C ARG A 47 1.22 -10.42 3.11
N LYS A 48 2.40 -9.78 3.15
CA LYS A 48 2.77 -8.79 4.17
C LYS A 48 1.92 -7.52 4.03
N GLY A 49 1.72 -7.02 2.80
CA GLY A 49 0.85 -5.89 2.50
C GLY A 49 -0.59 -6.13 2.94
N ARG A 50 -1.16 -7.29 2.62
CA ARG A 50 -2.52 -7.68 3.04
C ARG A 50 -2.67 -7.73 4.55
N ALA A 51 -1.67 -8.28 5.26
CA ALA A 51 -1.69 -8.33 6.73
C ALA A 51 -1.63 -6.93 7.35
N LEU A 52 -0.79 -6.04 6.81
CA LEU A 52 -0.73 -4.64 7.26
C LEU A 52 -2.07 -3.95 7.00
N LEU A 53 -2.62 -4.05 5.79
CA LEU A 53 -3.90 -3.45 5.43
C LEU A 53 -5.03 -3.95 6.35
N ALA A 54 -5.09 -5.26 6.64
CA ALA A 54 -6.10 -5.81 7.54
C ALA A 54 -6.02 -5.23 8.97
N ARG A 55 -4.82 -5.01 9.50
CA ARG A 55 -4.64 -4.39 10.84
C ARG A 55 -5.19 -2.97 10.91
N TYR A 56 -5.11 -2.22 9.82
CA TYR A 56 -5.54 -0.83 9.74
C TYR A 56 -6.94 -0.64 9.15
N SER A 57 -7.54 -1.66 8.54
CA SER A 57 -8.90 -1.62 7.98
C SER A 57 -9.98 -2.11 8.95
N TYR A 58 -9.59 -2.83 10.01
CA TYR A 58 -10.50 -3.31 11.06
C TYR A 58 -10.37 -2.52 12.38
N GLY A 59 -9.57 -1.46 12.40
CA GLY A 59 -9.45 -0.55 13.54
C GLY A 59 -9.78 0.87 13.11
N TYR A 60 -10.93 1.36 13.60
CA TYR A 60 -11.58 2.67 13.38
C TYR A 60 -12.55 2.77 12.21
#